data_AF-A0A524MCZ0-F1
#
_entry.id   AF-A0A524MCZ0-F1
#
_cell.length_a   1.000
_cell.length_b   1.000
_cell.length_c   1.000
_cell.angle_alpha   90.00
_cell.angle_beta   90.00
_cell.angle_gamma   90.00
#
_symmetry.space_group_name_H-M   'P 1'
#
loop_
_entity.id
_entity.type
_entity.pdbx_description
1 polymer ?
#
loop_
_entity_poly.entity_id
_entity_poly.type
_entity_poly.pdbx_seq_one_letter_code
_entity_poly.pdbx_strand_id
1 'polypeptide(L)'
;MQVTNTLDIALIGIPGLFLGLLIGYLVGGLSRFRLIDRFGFGIVATGVGGLILSLVTSFFVPLHSLDMLFIILAFAGGYGLGLFLNWAPPINSKPKNHIIYEPDDDDTFDQEIEQALGGKN
;
A
#
# COMPACT_ATOMS: atom_id res chain seq x y z
N MET A 1 33.32 22.12 10.09
CA MET A 1 31.95 21.66 9.74
C MET A 1 31.00 22.73 10.25
N GLN A 2 30.41 23.52 9.36
CA GLN A 2 29.37 24.47 9.74
C GLN A 2 28.12 23.65 10.05
N VAL A 3 27.59 23.79 11.27
CA VAL A 3 26.33 23.16 11.67
C VAL A 3 25.26 23.82 10.81
N THR A 4 24.71 23.10 9.84
CA THR A 4 23.60 23.58 9.01
C THR A 4 22.50 24.08 9.94
N ASN A 5 21.98 25.27 9.65
CA ASN A 5 20.92 25.88 10.44
C ASN A 5 19.75 24.89 10.51
N THR A 6 19.37 24.47 11.71
CA THR A 6 18.28 23.48 11.93
C THR A 6 16.97 23.93 11.28
N LEU A 7 16.78 25.24 11.13
CA LEU A 7 15.66 25.85 10.43
C LEU A 7 15.63 25.49 8.93
N ASP A 8 16.78 25.47 8.26
CA ASP A 8 16.86 25.18 6.82
C ASP A 8 16.54 23.71 6.54
N ILE A 9 17.04 22.80 7.40
CA ILE A 9 16.72 21.37 7.34
C ILE A 9 15.22 21.14 7.53
N ALA A 10 14.59 21.83 8.49
CA ALA A 10 13.16 21.72 8.73
C ALA A 10 12.35 22.24 7.53
N LEU A 11 12.72 23.39 6.97
CA LEU A 11 12.04 23.99 5.84
C LEU A 11 12.03 23.06 4.61
N ILE A 12 13.12 22.34 4.40
CA ILE A 12 13.32 21.42 3.27
C ILE A 12 12.69 20.05 3.54
N GLY A 13 12.79 19.53 4.76
CA GLY A 13 12.31 18.20 5.13
C GLY A 13 10.79 18.10 5.35
N ILE A 14 10.16 19.16 5.87
CA ILE A 14 8.73 19.17 6.19
C ILE A 14 7.84 18.88 4.96
N PRO A 15 8.03 19.52 3.80
CA PRO A 15 7.25 19.21 2.59
C PRO A 15 7.38 17.75 2.18
N GLY A 16 8.58 17.18 2.28
CA GLY A 16 8.82 15.76 2.00
C GLY A 16 8.08 14.85 2.96
N LEU A 17 8.12 15.16 4.25
CA LEU A 17 7.39 14.42 5.27
C LEU A 17 5.88 14.44 5.02
N PHE A 18 5.29 15.61 4.72
CA PHE A 18 3.85 15.71 4.45
C PHE A 18 3.43 14.96 3.19
N LEU A 19 4.20 15.08 2.10
CA LEU A 19 3.91 14.34 0.87
C LEU A 19 4.04 12.84 1.06
N GLY A 20 5.11 12.41 1.75
CA GLY A 20 5.29 11.02 2.16
C GLY A 20 4.09 10.53 2.97
N LEU A 21 3.69 11.28 3.99
CA LEU A 21 2.56 10.96 4.86
C LEU A 21 1.25 10.82 4.08
N LEU A 22 0.96 11.74 3.17
CA LEU A 22 -0.24 11.68 2.33
C LEU A 22 -0.25 10.39 1.49
N ILE A 23 0.86 10.08 0.81
CA ILE A 23 0.96 8.89 -0.04
C ILE A 23 0.88 7.63 0.81
N GLY A 24 1.60 7.58 1.93
CA GLY A 24 1.56 6.46 2.88
C GLY A 24 0.15 6.23 3.42
N TYR A 25 -0.55 7.30 3.79
CA TYR A 25 -1.93 7.25 4.27
C TYR A 25 -2.87 6.65 3.22
N LEU A 26 -2.77 7.09 1.96
CA LEU A 26 -3.57 6.55 0.86
C LEU A 26 -3.27 5.06 0.65
N VAL A 27 -2.00 4.67 0.58
CA VAL A 27 -1.59 3.28 0.35
C VAL A 27 -1.96 2.36 1.52
N GLY A 28 -1.84 2.84 2.76
CA GLY A 28 -2.23 2.11 3.96
C GLY A 28 -3.71 1.71 3.92
N GLY A 29 -4.57 2.60 3.41
CA GLY A 29 -6.02 2.37 3.31
C GLY A 29 -6.44 1.39 2.22
N LEU A 30 -5.54 1.02 1.30
CA LEU A 30 -5.84 0.10 0.20
C LEU A 30 -5.84 -1.35 0.69
N SER A 31 -7.01 -1.84 1.10
CA SER A 31 -7.24 -3.22 1.58
C SER A 31 -6.99 -4.31 0.54
N ARG A 32 -6.92 -3.96 -0.75
CA ARG A 32 -6.53 -4.88 -1.84
C ARG A 32 -5.03 -5.18 -1.90
N PHE A 33 -4.18 -4.30 -1.39
CA PHE A 33 -2.74 -4.45 -1.52
C PHE A 33 -2.20 -5.40 -0.46
N ARG A 34 -1.39 -6.37 -0.90
CA ARG A 34 -0.65 -7.24 0.03
C ARG A 34 0.45 -6.42 0.70
N LEU A 35 0.92 -6.93 1.84
CA LEU A 35 1.99 -6.30 2.61
C LEU A 35 3.23 -6.05 1.72
N ILE A 36 3.61 -7.04 0.90
CA ILE A 36 4.75 -6.93 -0.01
C ILE A 36 4.57 -5.85 -1.09
N ASP A 37 3.34 -5.66 -1.59
CA ASP A 37 3.03 -4.63 -2.58
C ASP A 37 3.17 -3.24 -1.96
N ARG A 38 2.76 -3.07 -0.69
CA ARG A 38 2.89 -1.80 0.05
C ARG A 38 4.34 -1.44 0.33
N PHE A 39 5.18 -2.42 0.67
CA PHE A 39 6.61 -2.19 0.86
C PHE A 39 7.33 -1.94 -0.47
N GLY A 40 7.02 -2.71 -1.52
CA GLY A 40 7.57 -2.52 -2.86
C GLY A 40 7.21 -1.15 -3.43
N PHE A 41 5.95 -0.76 -3.33
CA PHE A 41 5.50 0.57 -3.70
C PHE A 41 6.19 1.65 -2.86
N GLY A 42 6.37 1.43 -1.55
CA GLY A 42 7.09 2.34 -0.67
C GLY A 42 8.54 2.59 -1.10
N ILE A 43 9.29 1.55 -1.48
CA ILE A 43 10.67 1.70 -1.96
C ILE A 43 10.71 2.54 -3.24
N VAL A 44 9.84 2.24 -4.20
CA VAL A 44 9.78 2.98 -5.48
C VAL A 44 9.32 4.42 -5.26
N ALA A 45 8.27 4.62 -4.46
CA ALA A 45 7.70 5.93 -4.17
C ALA A 45 8.68 6.83 -3.41
N THR A 46 9.43 6.27 -2.45
CA THR A 46 10.44 7.05 -1.71
C THR A 46 11.64 7.40 -2.58
N GLY A 47 12.13 6.49 -3.42
CA GLY A 47 13.19 6.77 -4.38
C GLY A 47 12.78 7.83 -5.41
N VAL A 48 11.69 7.59 -6.15
CA VAL A 48 11.23 8.49 -7.21
C VAL A 48 10.70 9.80 -6.64
N GLY A 49 9.86 9.74 -5.60
CA GLY A 49 9.28 10.91 -4.96
C GLY A 49 10.33 11.79 -4.29
N GLY A 50 11.30 11.19 -3.59
CA GLY A 50 12.43 11.91 -3.01
C GLY A 50 13.32 12.59 -4.05
N LEU A 51 13.57 11.93 -5.18
CA LEU A 51 14.31 12.53 -6.31
C LEU A 51 13.56 13.69 -6.96
N ILE A 52 12.27 13.52 -7.25
CA ILE A 52 11.43 14.59 -7.82
C ILE A 52 11.40 15.78 -6.87
N LEU A 53 11.17 15.55 -5.59
CA LEU A 53 11.09 16.62 -4.60
C LEU A 53 12.43 17.33 -4.43
N SER A 54 13.55 16.60 -4.45
CA SER A 54 14.89 17.17 -4.42
C SER A 54 15.14 18.03 -5.67
N LEU A 55 14.75 17.55 -6.85
CA LEU A 55 14.88 18.31 -8.09
C LEU A 55 14.06 19.59 -8.06
N VAL A 56 12.79 19.52 -7.63
CA VAL A 56 11.92 20.70 -7.50
C VAL A 56 12.52 21.71 -6.53
N THR A 57 12.99 21.25 -5.37
CA THR A 57 13.56 22.11 -4.34
C THR A 57 14.87 22.77 -4.80
N SER A 58 15.66 22.07 -5.63
CA SER A 58 16.90 22.60 -6.19
C SER A 58 16.73 23.85 -7.07
N PHE A 59 15.51 24.09 -7.60
CA PHE A 59 15.20 25.32 -8.33
C PHE A 59 15.07 26.54 -7.42
N PHE A 60 14.75 26.34 -6.14
CA PHE A 60 14.49 27.43 -5.19
C PHE A 60 15.64 27.63 -4.21
N VAL A 61 16.32 26.56 -3.83
CA VAL A 61 17.39 26.58 -2.82
C VAL A 61 18.56 25.70 -3.31
N PRO A 62 19.82 26.17 -3.19
CA PRO A 62 20.96 25.33 -3.49
C PRO A 62 21.03 24.15 -2.51
N LEU A 63 20.90 22.93 -3.04
CA LEU A 63 20.93 21.70 -2.25
C LEU A 63 22.30 21.04 -2.29
N HIS A 64 22.79 20.61 -1.13
CA HIS A 64 23.92 19.70 -1.03
C HIS A 64 23.45 18.25 -0.93
N SER A 65 24.37 17.30 -1.14
CA SER A 65 24.08 15.87 -1.12
C SER A 65 23.45 15.38 0.20
N LEU A 66 23.83 16.00 1.32
CA LEU A 66 23.24 15.67 2.63
C LEU A 66 21.78 16.14 2.73
N ASP A 67 21.46 17.31 2.17
CA ASP A 67 20.09 17.83 2.20
C ASP A 67 19.16 16.94 1.37
N MET A 68 19.63 16.47 0.21
CA MET A 68 18.90 15.49 -0.61
C MET A 68 18.64 14.19 0.16
N LEU A 69 19.63 13.69 0.92
CA LEU A 69 19.43 12.52 1.77
C LEU A 69 18.36 12.77 2.83
N PHE A 70 18.38 13.95 3.48
CA PHE A 70 17.36 14.33 4.44
C PHE A 70 15.96 14.42 3.83
N ILE A 71 15.82 14.95 2.61
CA ILE A 71 14.54 14.99 1.90
C ILE A 71 14.01 13.57 1.69
N ILE A 72 14.87 12.66 1.19
CA ILE A 72 14.49 11.27 0.92
C ILE A 72 14.09 10.57 2.23
N LEU A 73 14.85 10.76 3.31
CA LEU A 73 14.55 10.19 4.62
C LEU A 73 13.26 10.76 5.22
N ALA A 74 13.04 12.07 5.11
CA ALA A 74 11.83 12.72 5.58
C ALA A 74 10.60 12.20 4.83
N PHE A 75 10.70 12.04 3.51
CA PHE A 75 9.65 11.45 2.69
C PHE A 75 9.40 9.99 3.06
N ALA A 76 10.44 9.18 3.25
CA ALA A 76 10.32 7.79 3.68
C ALA A 76 9.69 7.66 5.07
N GLY A 77 10.10 8.50 6.02
CA GLY A 77 9.51 8.59 7.35
C GLY A 77 8.04 8.99 7.29
N GLY A 78 7.71 9.99 6.48
CA GLY A 78 6.33 10.38 6.21
C GLY A 78 5.51 9.22 5.66
N TYR A 79 6.00 8.53 4.64
CA TYR A 79 5.34 7.37 4.04
C TYR A 79 5.08 6.27 5.06
N GLY A 80 6.09 5.89 5.86
CA GLY A 80 5.95 4.90 6.91
C GLY A 80 4.90 5.29 7.95
N LEU A 81 4.93 6.56 8.41
CA LEU A 81 3.95 7.09 9.37
C LEU A 81 2.52 7.07 8.79
N GLY A 82 2.33 7.55 7.57
CA GLY A 82 1.01 7.56 6.92
C GLY A 82 0.45 6.14 6.75
N LEU A 83 1.30 5.22 6.31
CA LEU A 83 0.95 3.81 6.12
C LEU A 83 0.56 3.14 7.45
N PHE A 84 1.28 3.45 8.54
CA PHE A 84 0.93 2.96 9.88
C PHE A 84 -0.39 3.54 10.39
N LEU A 85 -0.60 4.86 10.21
CA LEU A 85 -1.80 5.56 10.69
C LEU A 85 -3.09 5.08 10.02
N ASN A 86 -3.03 4.64 8.77
CA ASN A 86 -4.21 4.19 8.01
C ASN A 86 -4.13 2.71 7.63
N TRP A 87 -3.47 1.88 8.43
CA TRP A 87 -3.22 0.49 8.06
C TRP A 87 -4.51 -0.34 7.99
N ALA A 88 -5.04 -0.55 6.78
CA ALA A 88 -6.13 -1.48 6.54
C ALA A 88 -5.57 -2.90 6.34
N PRO A 89 -6.03 -3.93 7.06
CA PRO A 89 -5.55 -5.29 6.84
C PRO A 89 -5.91 -5.78 5.42
N PRO A 90 -5.00 -6.52 4.75
CA PRO A 90 -5.28 -7.04 3.42
C PRO A 90 -6.45 -8.03 3.45
N ILE A 91 -7.37 -7.90 2.49
CA ILE A 91 -8.46 -8.86 2.34
C ILE A 91 -7.85 -10.15 1.79
N ASN A 92 -7.69 -11.16 2.65
CA ASN A 92 -7.42 -12.51 2.19
C ASN A 92 -8.62 -12.96 1.37
N SER A 93 -8.46 -13.01 0.04
CA SER A 93 -9.42 -13.72 -0.81
C SER A 93 -9.46 -15.15 -0.30
N LYS A 94 -10.54 -15.54 0.40
CA LYS A 94 -10.77 -16.95 0.71
C LYS A 94 -10.60 -17.73 -0.60
N PRO A 95 -9.87 -18.87 -0.60
CA PRO A 95 -9.84 -19.71 -1.78
C PRO A 95 -11.29 -19.97 -2.17
N LYS A 96 -11.65 -19.65 -3.41
CA LYS A 96 -12.97 -20.00 -3.93
C LYS A 96 -13.03 -21.52 -3.85
N ASN A 97 -13.78 -22.06 -2.89
CA ASN A 97 -14.16 -23.45 -2.89
C ASN A 97 -15.06 -23.63 -4.11
N HIS A 98 -14.45 -23.97 -5.23
CA HIS A 98 -15.16 -24.45 -6.40
C HIS A 98 -15.63 -25.84 -6.02
N ILE A 99 -16.89 -25.94 -5.59
CA ILE A 99 -17.55 -27.24 -5.46
C ILE A 99 -17.69 -27.73 -6.89
N ILE A 100 -16.81 -28.64 -7.28
CA ILE A 100 -16.97 -29.42 -8.51
C ILE A 100 -18.03 -30.45 -8.13
N TYR A 101 -19.22 -30.30 -8.70
CA TYR A 101 -20.20 -31.38 -8.69
C TYR A 101 -19.64 -32.44 -9.65
N GLU A 102 -19.18 -33.55 -9.10
CA GLU A 102 -18.85 -34.73 -9.89
C GLU A 102 -20.17 -35.34 -10.37
N PRO A 103 -20.33 -35.60 -11.68
CA PRO A 103 -21.57 -36.13 -12.25
C PRO A 103 -21.92 -37.55 -11.77
N ASP A 104 -21.06 -38.16 -10.95
CA ASP A 104 -21.31 -39.47 -10.33
C ASP A 104 -22.26 -39.38 -9.11
N ASP A 105 -22.58 -38.16 -8.61
CA ASP A 105 -23.53 -37.91 -7.52
C ASP A 105 -24.92 -37.43 -8.00
N ASP A 106 -25.16 -37.33 -9.32
CA ASP A 106 -26.43 -36.80 -9.88
C ASP A 106 -27.59 -37.79 -9.70
N ASP A 107 -27.34 -39.10 -9.79
CA ASP A 107 -28.39 -40.14 -9.71
C ASP A 107 -29.05 -40.21 -8.32
N THR A 108 -28.29 -39.91 -7.25
CA THR A 108 -28.81 -39.90 -5.87
C THR A 108 -29.52 -38.60 -5.55
N PHE A 109 -29.04 -37.48 -6.08
CA PHE A 109 -29.66 -36.17 -5.91
C PHE A 109 -31.02 -36.08 -6.61
N ASP A 110 -31.12 -36.60 -7.84
CA ASP A 110 -32.38 -36.66 -8.58
C ASP A 110 -33.41 -37.58 -7.89
N GLN A 111 -32.96 -38.70 -7.30
CA GLN A 111 -33.81 -39.59 -6.50
C GLN A 111 -34.36 -38.92 -5.23
N GLU A 112 -33.53 -38.15 -4.53
CA GLU A 112 -33.95 -37.44 -3.32
C GLU A 112 -34.97 -36.33 -3.62
N ILE A 113 -34.83 -35.65 -4.77
CA ILE A 113 -35.79 -34.64 -5.24
C ILE A 113 -37.12 -35.29 -5.63
N GLU A 114 -37.09 -36.41 -6.34
CA GLU A 114 -38.31 -37.11 -6.79
C GLU A 114 -39.12 -37.68 -5.62
N GLN A 115 -38.44 -38.20 -4.59
CA GLN A 115 -39.08 -38.64 -3.34
C GLN A 115 -39.65 -37.47 -2.52
N ALA A 116 -38.97 -36.33 -2.46
CA ALA A 116 -39.43 -35.14 -1.73
C ALA A 116 -40.62 -34.44 -2.40
N LEU A 117 -40.72 -34.49 -3.74
CA LEU A 117 -41.82 -33.92 -4.51
C LEU A 117 -43.05 -34.83 -4.59
N GLY A 118 -43.01 -36.01 -3.96
CA GLY A 118 -44.14 -36.93 -3.91
C GLY A 118 -44.41 -37.60 -5.27
N GLY A 119 -43.36 -37.80 -6.08
CA GLY A 119 -43.40 -38.60 -7.30
C GLY A 119 -43.76 -40.04 -6.97
N LYS A 120 -45.06 -40.33 -6.93
CA LYS A 120 -45.61 -41.69 -6.90
C LYS A 120 -45.73 -42.17 -8.35
N ASN A 121 -45.11 -43.32 -8.60
CA ASN A 121 -45.39 -44.32 -9.65
C ASN A 121 -46.28 -43.91 -10.81
#